data_AF-A0A2S6BUG7-F1
#
_entry.id   AF-A0A2S6BUG7-F1
#
_cell.length_a   1.000
_cell.length_b   1.000
_cell.length_c   1.000
_cell.angle_alpha   90.00
_cell.angle_beta   90.00
_cell.angle_gamma   90.00
#
_symmetry.space_group_name_H-M   'P 1'
#
loop_
_entity.id
_entity.type
_entity.pdbx_description
1 polymer ?
#
loop_
_entity_poly.entity_id
_entity_poly.type
_entity_poly.pdbx_seq_one_letter_code
_entity_poly.pdbx_strand_id
1 'polypeptide(L)'
;MTSHNQIEATQDIVQQLPGEVVAHIASEFAKRHLKVLNLKLPVTKEESFSSGLPCPLLDEEFSTTVELIGQNDLGGYVQRITFSEESDQDDFDIECRIRLRIFFLQLTSLRAISVKFQCVPAAKFFLSFLATVPKIPLTELNLYGASINSASQLMSVRRNFSASLNRVHFEGVRMPRKDWIRVFNYIRDGMNVNRLCLYKVQATEDKSDEMLLDSVLPDNEQIYVCDPAGKEWWHITKEFTILHGETGVKDGLGDVITLMERVS
;
A
#
# COMPACT_ATOMS: atom_id res chain seq x y z
N MET A 1 6.01 15.14 18.64
CA MET A 1 6.27 14.65 20.02
C MET A 1 5.00 14.69 20.89
N THR A 2 3.83 14.33 20.37
CA THR A 2 2.55 14.46 21.11
C THR A 2 1.76 13.15 21.24
N SER A 3 2.20 12.05 20.60
CA SER A 3 1.51 10.76 20.64
C SER A 3 1.80 9.93 21.89
N HIS A 4 3.06 9.92 22.36
CA HIS A 4 3.48 9.14 23.54
C HIS A 4 2.68 9.50 24.80
N ASN A 5 2.57 10.80 25.12
CA ASN A 5 1.84 11.26 26.31
C ASN A 5 0.33 10.96 26.27
N GLN A 6 -0.26 10.72 25.08
CA GLN A 6 -1.68 10.39 24.95
C GLN A 6 -1.95 8.89 25.17
N ILE A 7 -0.98 8.03 24.84
CA ILE A 7 -1.09 6.58 25.01
C ILE A 7 -0.92 6.21 26.50
N GLU A 8 0.08 6.79 27.18
CA GLU A 8 0.30 6.58 28.61
C GLU A 8 -0.89 7.06 29.46
N ALA A 9 -1.46 8.23 29.17
CA ALA A 9 -2.63 8.75 29.88
C ALA A 9 -3.87 7.86 29.74
N THR A 10 -3.96 7.07 28.66
CA THR A 10 -5.07 6.14 28.44
C THR A 10 -4.87 4.86 29.26
N GLN A 11 -3.63 4.40 29.48
CA GLN A 11 -3.35 3.20 30.28
C GLN A 11 -3.64 3.41 31.77
N ASP A 12 -3.33 4.58 32.34
CA ASP A 12 -3.55 4.88 33.77
C ASP A 12 -5.03 5.02 34.13
N ILE A 13 -5.87 5.53 33.22
CA ILE A 13 -7.32 5.71 33.46
C ILE A 13 -8.08 4.37 33.39
N VAL A 14 -7.58 3.42 32.59
CA VAL A 14 -8.21 2.12 32.35
C VAL A 14 -8.17 1.21 33.58
N GLN A 15 -7.22 1.39 34.50
CA GLN A 15 -7.05 0.50 35.66
C GLN A 15 -8.08 0.68 36.79
N GLN A 16 -8.97 1.69 36.75
CA GLN A 16 -9.91 1.99 37.86
C GLN A 16 -11.39 2.04 37.47
N LEU A 17 -11.77 1.77 36.22
CA LEU A 17 -13.14 1.90 35.74
C LEU A 17 -13.82 0.53 35.48
N PRO A 18 -15.15 0.43 35.63
CA PRO A 18 -15.89 -0.78 35.26
C PRO A 18 -15.62 -1.17 33.80
N GLY A 19 -15.51 -2.46 33.51
CA GLY A 19 -15.13 -2.96 32.17
C GLY A 19 -16.01 -2.42 31.03
N GLU A 20 -17.30 -2.16 31.27
CA GLU A 20 -18.20 -1.54 30.29
C GLU A 20 -17.87 -0.06 30.00
N VAL A 21 -17.41 0.69 31.01
CA VAL A 21 -17.00 2.10 30.86
C VAL A 21 -15.67 2.18 30.12
N VAL A 22 -14.73 1.28 30.43
CA VAL A 22 -13.46 1.13 29.71
C VAL A 22 -13.71 0.79 28.23
N ALA A 23 -14.57 -0.19 27.95
CA ALA A 23 -14.92 -0.57 26.58
C ALA A 23 -15.62 0.57 25.82
N HIS A 24 -16.48 1.34 26.48
CA HIS A 24 -17.14 2.50 25.88
C HIS A 24 -16.15 3.63 25.54
N ILE A 25 -15.23 3.95 26.46
CA ILE A 25 -14.20 4.97 26.24
C ILE A 25 -13.23 4.52 25.13
N ALA A 26 -12.79 3.27 25.15
CA ALA A 26 -11.92 2.69 24.12
C ALA A 26 -12.60 2.69 22.73
N SER A 27 -13.90 2.37 22.67
CA SER A 27 -14.71 2.43 21.45
C SER A 27 -14.86 3.86 20.91
N GLU A 28 -15.19 4.83 21.76
CA GLU A 28 -15.29 6.24 21.34
C GLU A 28 -13.95 6.83 20.92
N PHE A 29 -12.86 6.46 21.60
CA PHE A 29 -11.50 6.78 21.17
C PHE A 29 -11.18 6.16 19.80
N ALA A 30 -11.47 4.86 19.64
CA ALA A 30 -11.21 4.13 18.40
C ALA A 30 -11.93 4.73 17.18
N LYS A 31 -13.21 5.10 17.34
CA LYS A 31 -13.98 5.79 16.29
C LYS A 31 -13.33 7.09 15.82
N ARG A 32 -12.70 7.83 16.74
CA ARG A 32 -12.09 9.14 16.46
C ARG A 32 -10.67 9.02 15.93
N HIS A 33 -9.92 8.02 16.40
CA HIS A 33 -8.46 7.99 16.24
C HIS A 33 -7.90 6.79 15.47
N LEU A 34 -8.64 5.67 15.36
CA LEU A 34 -8.12 4.45 14.72
C LEU A 34 -8.58 4.25 13.27
N LYS A 35 -9.36 5.19 12.71
CA LYS A 35 -9.80 5.12 11.30
C LYS A 35 -8.62 5.00 10.32
N VAL A 36 -7.51 5.67 10.64
CA VAL A 36 -6.28 5.68 9.86
C VAL A 36 -5.13 5.31 10.79
N LEU A 37 -4.44 4.21 10.48
CA LEU A 37 -3.21 3.82 11.16
C LEU A 37 -2.00 4.08 10.26
N ASN A 38 -0.94 4.60 10.86
CA ASN A 38 0.38 4.64 10.24
C ASN A 38 1.26 3.73 11.07
N LEU A 39 1.78 2.69 10.43
CA LEU A 39 2.60 1.67 11.07
C LEU A 39 3.95 1.64 10.37
N LYS A 40 4.97 1.45 11.17
CA LYS A 40 6.29 1.06 10.70
C LYS A 40 6.34 -0.46 10.73
N LEU A 41 6.95 -1.05 9.71
CA LEU A 41 7.15 -2.50 9.76
C LEU A 41 8.26 -2.79 10.78
N PRO A 42 8.02 -3.70 11.75
CA PRO A 42 9.06 -4.09 12.69
C PRO A 42 10.17 -4.79 11.90
N VAL A 43 11.37 -4.23 11.93
CA VAL A 43 12.57 -4.84 11.34
C VAL A 43 13.47 -5.25 12.49
N THR A 44 13.72 -6.55 12.61
CA THR A 44 14.76 -7.07 13.51
C THR A 44 16.11 -6.84 12.87
N LYS A 45 16.95 -6.00 13.47
CA LYS A 45 18.37 -5.98 13.14
C LYS A 45 18.96 -7.35 13.48
N GLU A 46 19.40 -8.11 12.49
CA GLU A 46 20.41 -9.15 12.76
C GLU A 46 21.71 -8.45 13.13
N GLU A 47 21.92 -8.18 14.42
CA GLU A 47 23.28 -8.14 14.94
C GLU A 47 23.76 -9.59 15.00
N SER A 48 24.66 -9.94 14.08
CA SER A 48 25.46 -11.17 14.03
C SER A 48 25.55 -11.88 15.38
N PHE A 49 24.82 -12.99 15.51
CA PHE A 49 24.78 -13.83 16.70
C PHE A 49 26.18 -14.38 17.04
N SER A 50 26.85 -13.74 17.99
CA SER A 50 28.01 -14.30 18.71
C SER A 50 27.81 -14.34 20.23
N SER A 51 26.67 -13.88 20.75
CA SER A 51 26.34 -14.01 22.17
C SER A 51 24.91 -14.51 22.33
N GLY A 52 24.76 -15.73 22.86
CA GLY A 52 23.50 -16.45 23.01
C GLY A 52 22.57 -15.86 24.07
N LEU A 53 22.11 -14.62 23.86
CA LEU A 53 21.03 -14.01 24.61
C LEU A 53 19.82 -13.79 23.69
N PRO A 54 18.58 -13.94 24.21
CA PRO A 54 17.38 -13.68 23.42
C PRO A 54 17.35 -12.19 23.08
N CYS A 55 17.26 -11.87 21.80
CA CYS A 55 17.17 -10.51 21.30
C CYS A 55 15.71 -10.22 20.95
N PRO A 56 14.99 -9.35 21.68
CA PRO A 56 13.71 -8.84 21.23
C PRO A 56 13.86 -7.33 21.04
N LEU A 57 14.04 -6.89 19.80
CA LEU A 57 13.73 -5.50 19.44
C LEU A 57 12.81 -5.55 18.23
N LEU A 58 11.61 -6.05 18.49
CA LEU A 58 10.42 -5.64 17.73
C LEU A 58 10.25 -4.14 17.93
N ASP A 59 9.82 -3.44 16.89
CA ASP A 59 9.28 -2.09 17.06
C ASP A 59 8.15 -2.16 18.10
N GLU A 60 8.40 -1.60 19.30
CA GLU A 60 7.45 -1.58 20.42
C GLU A 60 6.15 -0.92 19.97
N GLU A 61 6.22 0.08 19.08
CA GLU A 61 5.05 0.79 18.56
C GLU A 61 4.12 -0.12 17.76
N PHE A 62 4.68 -0.96 16.88
CA PHE A 62 3.89 -1.95 16.14
C PHE A 62 3.29 -2.99 17.08
N SER A 63 4.08 -3.55 18.00
CA SER A 63 3.63 -4.60 18.91
C SER A 63 2.54 -4.10 19.85
N THR A 64 2.72 -2.93 20.47
CA THR A 64 1.72 -2.29 21.32
C THR A 64 0.44 -1.96 20.55
N THR A 65 0.55 -1.52 19.29
CA THR A 65 -0.64 -1.24 18.47
C THR A 65 -1.43 -2.50 18.14
N VAL A 66 -0.75 -3.59 17.77
CA VAL A 66 -1.40 -4.88 17.50
C VAL A 66 -2.06 -5.42 18.76
N GLU A 67 -1.39 -5.36 19.91
CA GLU A 67 -1.93 -5.79 21.20
C GLU A 67 -3.14 -4.97 21.62
N LEU A 68 -3.07 -3.64 21.51
CA LEU A 68 -4.17 -2.74 21.85
C LEU A 68 -5.41 -3.02 21.00
N ILE A 69 -5.23 -3.25 19.69
CA ILE A 69 -6.33 -3.58 18.78
C ILE A 69 -6.91 -4.95 19.10
N GLY A 70 -6.05 -5.94 19.37
CA GLY A 70 -6.47 -7.31 19.68
C GLY A 70 -7.20 -7.43 21.01
N GLN A 71 -6.68 -6.81 22.09
CA GLN A 71 -7.25 -6.90 23.43
C GLN A 71 -8.61 -6.20 23.56
N ASN A 72 -8.86 -5.18 22.74
CA ASN A 72 -10.05 -4.34 22.83
C ASN A 72 -11.04 -4.55 21.66
N ASP A 73 -10.81 -5.54 20.80
CA ASP A 73 -11.62 -5.82 19.60
C ASP A 73 -11.85 -4.57 18.70
N LEU A 74 -10.80 -3.77 18.52
CA LEU A 74 -10.90 -2.47 17.82
C LEU A 74 -10.63 -2.56 16.32
N GLY A 75 -10.39 -3.77 15.79
CA GLY A 75 -10.05 -3.97 14.39
C GLY A 75 -11.16 -3.52 13.42
N GLY A 76 -12.41 -3.50 13.87
CA GLY A 76 -13.56 -2.98 13.14
C GLY A 76 -13.56 -1.46 12.91
N TYR A 77 -12.67 -0.69 13.55
CA TYR A 77 -12.57 0.76 13.35
C TYR A 77 -11.50 1.14 12.31
N VAL A 78 -10.56 0.25 12.04
CA VAL A 78 -9.44 0.52 11.15
C VAL A 78 -9.89 0.40 9.70
N GLN A 79 -9.85 1.52 8.96
CA GLN A 79 -10.27 1.56 7.55
C GLN A 79 -9.10 1.74 6.60
N ARG A 80 -8.03 2.40 7.05
CA ARG A 80 -6.85 2.68 6.24
C ARG A 80 -5.59 2.39 7.03
N ILE A 81 -4.63 1.73 6.39
CA ILE A 81 -3.29 1.54 6.96
C ILE A 81 -2.26 2.06 5.99
N THR A 82 -1.28 2.81 6.51
CA THR A 82 -0.03 3.11 5.82
C THR A 82 1.10 2.33 6.47
N PHE A 83 1.80 1.51 5.71
CA PHE A 83 3.07 0.93 6.11
C PHE A 83 4.20 1.77 5.55
N SER A 84 5.15 2.15 6.40
CA SER A 84 6.41 2.79 6.00
C SER A 84 7.60 1.95 6.44
N GLU A 85 8.65 1.99 5.63
CA GLU A 85 9.96 1.47 5.98
C GLU A 85 10.65 2.29 7.07
N GLU A 86 11.40 1.64 7.94
CA GLU A 86 12.38 2.30 8.82
C GLU A 86 13.85 2.01 8.46
N SER A 87 14.14 1.00 7.63
CA SER A 87 15.54 0.59 7.38
C SER A 87 15.73 -0.19 6.07
N ASP A 88 16.87 -0.01 5.42
CA ASP A 88 17.30 -0.66 4.16
C ASP A 88 17.67 -2.16 4.27
N GLN A 89 17.05 -2.94 5.17
CA GLN A 89 17.47 -4.32 5.44
C GLN A 89 16.80 -5.38 4.56
N ASP A 90 17.57 -6.45 4.32
CA ASP A 90 17.25 -7.51 3.36
C ASP A 90 16.35 -8.64 3.91
N ASP A 91 16.30 -8.84 5.24
CA ASP A 91 15.66 -10.02 5.83
C ASP A 91 14.46 -9.71 6.73
N PHE A 92 13.30 -10.19 6.29
CA PHE A 92 12.06 -10.25 7.08
C PHE A 92 11.82 -11.69 7.51
N ASP A 93 11.77 -11.92 8.81
CA ASP A 93 11.62 -13.26 9.37
C ASP A 93 10.19 -13.82 9.27
N ILE A 94 10.04 -15.11 9.62
CA ILE A 94 8.77 -15.83 9.63
C ILE A 94 7.81 -15.24 10.69
N GLU A 95 8.35 -14.79 11.82
CA GLU A 95 7.57 -14.25 12.94
C GLU A 95 6.84 -12.96 12.52
N CYS A 96 7.52 -12.07 11.79
CA CYS A 96 6.93 -10.86 11.21
C CYS A 96 5.73 -11.20 10.30
N ARG A 97 5.85 -12.25 9.47
CA ARG A 97 4.72 -12.72 8.63
C ARG A 97 3.54 -13.23 9.46
N ILE A 98 3.81 -13.99 10.52
CA ILE A 98 2.77 -14.54 11.39
C ILE A 98 2.02 -13.39 12.09
N ARG A 99 2.76 -12.43 12.66
CA ARG A 99 2.17 -11.27 13.34
C ARG A 99 1.35 -10.41 12.40
N LEU A 100 1.89 -10.09 11.22
CA LEU A 100 1.12 -9.36 10.20
C LEU A 100 -0.15 -10.12 9.82
N ARG A 101 -0.09 -11.45 9.70
CA ARG A 101 -1.27 -12.26 9.38
C ARG A 101 -2.33 -12.20 10.49
N ILE A 102 -1.92 -12.35 11.75
CA ILE A 102 -2.81 -12.24 12.92
C ILE A 102 -3.45 -10.84 12.95
N PHE A 103 -2.64 -9.80 12.76
CA PHE A 103 -3.11 -8.44 12.71
C PHE A 103 -4.16 -8.25 11.62
N PHE A 104 -3.88 -8.65 10.38
CA PHE A 104 -4.82 -8.51 9.26
C PHE A 104 -6.13 -9.29 9.44
N LEU A 105 -6.13 -10.40 10.18
CA LEU A 105 -7.35 -11.15 10.50
C LEU A 105 -8.32 -10.35 11.39
N GLN A 106 -7.80 -9.41 12.18
CA GLN A 106 -8.61 -8.57 13.08
C GLN A 106 -9.23 -7.37 12.34
N LEU A 107 -8.68 -6.95 11.20
CA LEU A 107 -9.03 -5.71 10.52
C LEU A 107 -10.23 -5.86 9.56
N THR A 108 -11.41 -6.16 10.11
CA THR A 108 -12.64 -6.45 9.35
C THR A 108 -13.14 -5.25 8.52
N SER A 109 -12.81 -4.03 8.94
CA SER A 109 -13.20 -2.79 8.26
C SER A 109 -12.13 -2.21 7.33
N LEU A 110 -10.99 -2.89 7.15
CA LEU A 110 -9.92 -2.39 6.30
C LEU A 110 -10.40 -2.27 4.84
N ARG A 111 -10.15 -1.10 4.24
CA ARG A 111 -10.52 -0.78 2.85
C ARG A 111 -9.40 -0.15 2.04
N ALA A 112 -8.38 0.41 2.67
CA ALA A 112 -7.23 0.99 1.97
C ALA A 112 -5.91 0.60 2.61
N ILE A 113 -4.93 0.24 1.77
CA ILE A 113 -3.56 -0.02 2.18
C ILE A 113 -2.64 0.88 1.37
N SER A 114 -1.80 1.61 2.08
CA SER A 114 -0.73 2.43 1.52
C SER A 114 0.61 1.86 1.96
N VAL A 115 1.55 1.83 1.04
CA VAL A 115 2.81 1.11 1.23
C VAL A 115 3.95 1.99 0.72
N LYS A 116 4.80 2.43 1.63
CA LYS A 116 5.92 3.34 1.35
C LYS A 116 7.23 2.59 1.61
N PHE A 117 7.80 2.03 0.56
CA PHE A 117 9.08 1.34 0.64
C PHE A 117 10.05 1.96 -0.35
N GLN A 118 11.25 2.24 0.11
CA GLN A 118 12.34 2.73 -0.73
C GLN A 118 13.29 1.58 -1.07
N CYS A 119 13.34 0.52 -0.26
CA CYS A 119 14.12 -0.68 -0.53
C CYS A 119 13.32 -1.79 -1.26
N VAL A 120 14.00 -2.56 -2.11
CA VAL A 120 13.45 -3.68 -2.91
C VAL A 120 13.00 -4.86 -2.02
N PRO A 121 13.81 -5.35 -1.05
CA PRO A 121 13.40 -6.44 -0.15
C PRO A 121 12.07 -6.22 0.56
N ALA A 122 11.85 -5.04 1.14
CA ALA A 122 10.63 -4.68 1.86
C ALA A 122 9.40 -4.71 0.95
N ALA A 123 9.52 -4.10 -0.24
CA ALA A 123 8.47 -4.14 -1.25
C ALA A 123 8.14 -5.59 -1.67
N LYS A 124 9.15 -6.42 -1.91
CA LYS A 124 8.97 -7.83 -2.27
C LYS A 124 8.30 -8.63 -1.16
N PHE A 125 8.76 -8.48 0.08
CA PHE A 125 8.20 -9.14 1.25
C PHE A 125 6.71 -8.81 1.40
N PHE A 126 6.38 -7.52 1.39
CA PHE A 126 5.02 -7.08 1.68
C PHE A 126 4.05 -7.41 0.54
N LEU A 127 4.47 -7.28 -0.73
CA LEU A 127 3.65 -7.72 -1.86
C LEU A 127 3.41 -9.23 -1.82
N SER A 128 4.44 -10.02 -1.47
CA SER A 128 4.29 -11.46 -1.23
C SER A 128 3.30 -11.74 -0.09
N PHE A 129 3.38 -10.99 1.00
CA PHE A 129 2.46 -11.12 2.13
C PHE A 129 1.03 -10.81 1.70
N LEU A 130 0.77 -9.64 1.09
CA LEU A 130 -0.55 -9.21 0.61
C LEU A 130 -1.20 -10.20 -0.36
N ALA A 131 -0.41 -10.90 -1.17
CA ALA A 131 -0.92 -11.95 -2.06
C ALA A 131 -1.47 -13.18 -1.30
N THR A 132 -1.15 -13.33 -0.01
CA THR A 132 -1.56 -14.46 0.85
C THR A 132 -2.52 -14.07 1.98
N VAL A 133 -2.79 -12.78 2.16
CA VAL A 133 -3.72 -12.26 3.17
C VAL A 133 -5.14 -12.73 2.85
N PRO A 134 -5.97 -13.04 3.86
CA PRO A 134 -7.41 -13.32 3.69
C PRO A 134 -8.09 -12.30 2.79
N LYS A 135 -9.13 -12.70 2.05
CA LYS A 135 -9.90 -11.84 1.14
C LYS A 135 -10.69 -10.76 1.90
N ILE A 136 -9.99 -9.76 2.41
CA ILE A 136 -10.56 -8.48 2.85
C ILE A 136 -11.05 -7.72 1.61
N PRO A 137 -12.16 -6.97 1.69
CA PRO A 137 -12.68 -6.19 0.58
C PRO A 137 -11.86 -4.90 0.41
N LEU A 138 -10.57 -5.07 0.07
CA LEU A 138 -9.66 -3.97 -0.14
C LEU A 138 -10.08 -3.19 -1.38
N THR A 139 -10.40 -1.91 -1.22
CA THR A 139 -10.87 -1.02 -2.28
C THR A 139 -9.79 -0.11 -2.83
N GLU A 140 -8.72 0.14 -2.07
CA GLU A 140 -7.64 1.04 -2.44
C GLU A 140 -6.27 0.46 -2.10
N LEU A 141 -5.36 0.48 -3.07
CA LEU A 141 -3.96 0.08 -2.91
C LEU A 141 -3.04 1.18 -3.45
N ASN A 142 -2.19 1.72 -2.60
CA ASN A 142 -1.22 2.75 -2.96
C ASN A 142 0.20 2.22 -2.70
N LEU A 143 1.07 2.24 -3.71
CA LEU A 143 2.48 1.90 -3.55
C LEU A 143 3.34 3.13 -3.88
N TYR A 144 4.28 3.44 -3.00
CA TYR A 144 5.16 4.59 -3.08
C TYR A 144 6.63 4.13 -3.04
N GLY A 145 7.44 4.60 -3.98
CA GLY A 145 8.90 4.40 -4.03
C GLY A 145 9.37 2.97 -4.32
N ALA A 146 8.45 2.03 -4.51
CA ALA A 146 8.80 0.62 -4.63
C ALA A 146 9.50 0.31 -5.96
N SER A 147 10.67 -0.33 -5.88
CA SER A 147 11.32 -0.95 -7.04
C SER A 147 10.90 -2.43 -7.13
N ILE A 148 10.28 -2.79 -8.26
CA ILE A 148 9.61 -4.07 -8.49
C ILE A 148 10.24 -4.74 -9.71
N ASN A 149 10.86 -5.90 -9.49
CA ASN A 149 11.65 -6.57 -10.52
C ASN A 149 10.80 -7.32 -11.56
N SER A 150 9.52 -7.58 -11.27
CA SER A 150 8.64 -8.33 -12.17
C SER A 150 7.15 -8.01 -11.94
N ALA A 151 6.38 -7.96 -13.04
CA ALA A 151 4.92 -7.82 -12.99
C ALA A 151 4.25 -8.90 -12.12
N SER A 152 4.79 -10.12 -12.07
CA SER A 152 4.19 -11.26 -11.36
C SER A 152 3.92 -10.98 -9.87
N GLN A 153 4.77 -10.15 -9.23
CA GLN A 153 4.65 -9.75 -7.84
C GLN A 153 3.38 -8.92 -7.60
N LEU A 154 3.13 -7.92 -8.46
CA LEU A 154 1.92 -7.09 -8.40
C LEU A 154 0.67 -7.86 -8.84
N MET A 155 0.80 -8.69 -9.87
CA MET A 155 -0.32 -9.46 -10.42
C MET A 155 -0.91 -10.40 -9.38
N SER A 156 -0.08 -11.00 -8.51
CA SER A 156 -0.55 -11.89 -7.44
C SER A 156 -1.38 -11.14 -6.40
N VAL A 157 -0.91 -9.95 -5.98
CA VAL A 157 -1.66 -9.06 -5.08
C VAL A 157 -2.99 -8.65 -5.70
N ARG A 158 -2.96 -8.21 -6.95
CA ARG A 158 -4.16 -7.74 -7.64
C ARG A 158 -5.16 -8.85 -7.91
N ARG A 159 -4.72 -10.08 -8.21
CA ARG A 159 -5.61 -11.24 -8.33
C ARG A 159 -6.35 -11.49 -7.01
N ASN A 160 -5.65 -11.42 -5.87
CA ASN A 160 -6.25 -11.62 -4.55
C ASN A 160 -7.37 -10.62 -4.26
N PHE A 161 -7.21 -9.37 -4.71
CA PHE A 161 -8.16 -8.27 -4.48
C PHE A 161 -8.98 -7.87 -5.71
N SER A 162 -8.95 -8.65 -6.79
CA SER A 162 -9.52 -8.26 -8.10
C SER A 162 -11.00 -7.89 -8.06
N ALA A 163 -11.77 -8.56 -7.20
CA ALA A 163 -13.20 -8.34 -7.07
C ALA A 163 -13.56 -7.05 -6.29
N SER A 164 -12.65 -6.54 -5.45
CA SER A 164 -12.94 -5.40 -4.55
C SER A 164 -12.10 -4.16 -4.86
N LEU A 165 -10.93 -4.33 -5.48
CA LEU A 165 -9.97 -3.25 -5.69
C LEU A 165 -10.47 -2.30 -6.79
N ASN A 166 -10.80 -1.08 -6.38
CA ASN A 166 -11.40 -0.06 -7.24
C ASN A 166 -10.43 1.09 -7.52
N ARG A 167 -9.48 1.34 -6.60
CA ARG A 167 -8.53 2.45 -6.67
C ARG A 167 -7.11 1.95 -6.55
N VAL A 168 -6.25 2.41 -7.45
CA VAL A 168 -4.84 2.03 -7.47
C VAL A 168 -3.99 3.28 -7.68
N HIS A 169 -2.95 3.44 -6.88
CA HIS A 169 -1.98 4.52 -7.02
C HIS A 169 -0.57 3.96 -7.01
N PHE A 170 0.22 4.32 -8.02
CA PHE A 170 1.66 4.12 -8.06
C PHE A 170 2.36 5.47 -8.07
N GLU A 171 3.21 5.71 -7.09
CA GLU A 171 4.05 6.91 -7.01
C GLU A 171 5.52 6.49 -6.90
N GLY A 172 6.39 7.00 -7.78
CA GLY A 172 7.82 6.67 -7.73
C GLY A 172 8.13 5.18 -7.89
N VAL A 173 7.18 4.38 -8.40
CA VAL A 173 7.36 2.95 -8.60
C VAL A 173 8.19 2.70 -9.85
N ARG A 174 9.11 1.73 -9.77
CA ARG A 174 10.03 1.36 -10.85
C ARG A 174 9.84 -0.10 -11.23
N MET A 175 9.68 -0.41 -12.51
CA MET A 175 9.70 -1.79 -13.05
C MET A 175 10.07 -1.79 -14.52
N PRO A 176 10.48 -2.92 -15.12
CA PRO A 176 10.73 -3.02 -16.56
C PRO A 176 9.56 -2.53 -17.42
N ARG A 177 9.83 -1.84 -18.53
CA ARG A 177 8.77 -1.29 -19.41
C ARG A 177 7.76 -2.36 -19.87
N LYS A 178 8.27 -3.52 -20.29
CA LYS A 178 7.45 -4.69 -20.66
C LYS A 178 6.53 -5.17 -19.53
N ASP A 179 6.96 -5.01 -18.27
CA ASP A 179 6.19 -5.42 -17.10
C ASP A 179 5.15 -4.36 -16.73
N TRP A 180 5.42 -3.06 -16.93
CA TRP A 180 4.40 -2.02 -16.89
C TRP A 180 3.26 -2.32 -17.89
N ILE A 181 3.60 -2.64 -19.14
CA ILE A 181 2.60 -3.00 -20.18
C ILE A 181 1.74 -4.20 -19.72
N ARG A 182 2.35 -5.25 -19.16
CA ARG A 182 1.60 -6.41 -18.62
C ARG A 182 0.67 -6.01 -17.47
N VAL A 183 1.17 -5.19 -16.55
CA VAL A 183 0.44 -4.66 -15.41
C VAL A 183 -0.73 -3.80 -15.86
N PHE A 184 -0.58 -2.99 -16.90
CA PHE A 184 -1.63 -2.15 -17.48
C PHE A 184 -2.68 -2.99 -18.22
N ASN A 185 -2.28 -3.93 -19.08
CA ASN A 185 -3.20 -4.86 -19.73
C ASN A 185 -4.08 -5.60 -18.70
N TYR A 186 -3.49 -6.03 -17.58
CA TYR A 186 -4.26 -6.71 -16.54
C TYR A 186 -5.28 -5.82 -15.83
N ILE A 187 -4.97 -4.54 -15.60
CA ILE A 187 -5.95 -3.60 -15.02
C ILE A 187 -7.08 -3.36 -16.02
N ARG A 188 -6.72 -3.10 -17.28
CA ARG A 188 -7.66 -2.80 -18.36
C ARG A 188 -8.67 -3.93 -18.54
N ASP A 189 -8.17 -5.17 -18.64
CA ASP A 189 -8.99 -6.30 -19.09
C ASP A 189 -9.50 -7.18 -17.93
N GLY A 190 -8.85 -7.12 -16.77
CA GLY A 190 -9.04 -8.10 -15.69
C GLY A 190 -9.55 -7.54 -14.37
N MET A 191 -9.81 -6.23 -14.26
CA MET A 191 -10.19 -5.58 -13.00
C MET A 191 -11.27 -4.51 -13.17
N ASN A 192 -12.03 -4.24 -12.10
CA ASN A 192 -13.04 -3.18 -12.04
C ASN A 192 -12.48 -1.91 -11.38
N VAL A 193 -11.32 -1.46 -11.85
CA VAL A 193 -10.66 -0.25 -11.34
C VAL A 193 -11.37 0.97 -11.90
N ASN A 194 -11.86 1.84 -11.02
CA ASN A 194 -12.50 3.12 -11.36
C ASN A 194 -11.54 4.31 -11.21
N ARG A 195 -10.38 4.11 -10.59
CA ARG A 195 -9.35 5.15 -10.52
C ARG A 195 -7.96 4.56 -10.53
N LEU A 196 -7.16 4.98 -11.50
CA LEU A 196 -5.73 4.69 -11.57
C LEU A 196 -4.96 6.01 -11.55
N CYS A 197 -4.01 6.14 -10.63
CA CYS A 197 -3.07 7.25 -10.60
C CYS A 197 -1.65 6.71 -10.76
N LEU A 198 -0.90 7.27 -11.70
CA LEU A 198 0.53 7.06 -11.88
C LEU A 198 1.19 8.42 -11.66
N TYR A 199 2.16 8.50 -10.76
CA TYR A 199 2.92 9.71 -10.52
C TYR A 199 4.40 9.38 -10.45
N LYS A 200 5.21 10.02 -11.28
CA LYS A 200 6.66 9.81 -11.34
C LYS A 200 7.08 8.33 -11.42
N VAL A 201 6.31 7.52 -12.16
CA VAL A 201 6.63 6.11 -12.38
C VAL A 201 7.69 5.99 -13.46
N GLN A 202 8.56 4.98 -13.36
CA GLN A 202 9.74 4.88 -14.23
C GLN A 202 9.92 3.45 -14.75
N ALA A 203 10.57 3.31 -15.91
CA ALA A 203 11.10 2.02 -16.32
C ALA A 203 12.46 1.76 -15.65
N THR A 204 12.77 0.52 -15.30
CA THR A 204 14.07 0.19 -14.66
C THR A 204 15.25 0.38 -15.62
N GLU A 205 15.02 0.25 -16.94
CA GLU A 205 16.05 0.38 -17.96
C GLU A 205 16.37 1.84 -18.35
N ASP A 206 15.52 2.79 -17.95
CA ASP A 206 15.68 4.21 -18.27
C ASP A 206 16.73 4.87 -17.35
N LYS A 207 17.22 6.07 -17.71
CA LYS A 207 18.19 6.80 -16.85
C LYS A 207 17.56 7.16 -15.49
N SER A 208 18.40 7.48 -14.50
CA SER A 208 18.02 7.66 -13.08
C SER A 208 16.84 8.61 -12.80
N ASP A 209 16.46 9.48 -13.74
CA ASP A 209 15.42 10.48 -13.60
C ASP A 209 14.42 10.50 -14.75
N GLU A 210 14.51 9.56 -15.70
CA GLU A 210 13.57 9.46 -16.82
C GLU A 210 12.26 8.82 -16.34
N MET A 211 11.13 9.46 -16.68
CA MET A 211 9.78 8.96 -16.42
C MET A 211 9.36 7.96 -17.49
N LEU A 212 8.42 7.08 -17.14
CA LEU A 212 7.97 5.98 -17.99
C LEU A 212 7.56 6.43 -19.40
N LEU A 213 7.01 7.65 -19.52
CA LEU A 213 6.51 8.20 -20.77
C LEU A 213 7.45 9.21 -21.45
N ASP A 214 8.62 9.52 -20.87
CA ASP A 214 9.53 10.56 -21.39
C ASP A 214 10.01 10.29 -22.81
N SER A 215 10.25 9.01 -23.13
CA SER A 215 10.76 8.57 -24.43
C SER A 215 9.67 8.36 -25.50
N VAL A 216 8.39 8.40 -25.12
CA VAL A 216 7.26 8.07 -26.01
C VAL A 216 6.25 9.20 -26.18
N LEU A 217 6.17 10.10 -25.21
CA LEU A 217 5.35 11.29 -25.28
C LEU A 217 6.25 12.47 -25.71
N PRO A 218 5.93 13.19 -26.79
CA PRO A 218 6.66 14.38 -27.19
C PRO A 218 6.69 15.48 -26.10
N ASP A 219 7.67 16.36 -26.16
CA ASP A 219 7.79 17.47 -25.22
C ASP A 219 6.59 18.42 -25.32
N ASN A 220 6.06 18.83 -24.15
CA ASN A 220 4.85 19.66 -24.00
C ASN A 220 3.54 19.02 -24.48
N GLU A 221 3.55 17.75 -24.88
CA GLU A 221 2.31 17.04 -25.22
C GLU A 221 1.61 16.54 -23.96
N GLN A 222 0.29 16.68 -23.95
CA GLN A 222 -0.60 16.10 -22.95
C GLN A 222 -1.85 15.56 -23.64
N ILE A 223 -2.34 14.43 -23.18
CA ILE A 223 -3.59 13.84 -23.65
C ILE A 223 -4.61 14.05 -22.55
N TYR A 224 -5.67 14.80 -22.84
CA TYR A 224 -6.80 14.96 -21.95
C TYR A 224 -8.09 14.62 -22.70
N VAL A 225 -8.80 13.62 -22.20
CA VAL A 225 -10.09 13.20 -22.74
C VAL A 225 -11.08 13.12 -21.59
N CYS A 226 -12.28 13.64 -21.81
CA CYS A 226 -13.34 13.67 -20.82
C CYS A 226 -14.69 13.49 -21.53
N ASP A 227 -15.53 12.63 -20.96
CA ASP A 227 -16.91 12.50 -21.42
C ASP A 227 -17.73 13.76 -21.06
N PRO A 228 -18.86 14.01 -21.75
CA PRO A 228 -19.67 15.21 -21.49
C PRO A 228 -20.21 15.31 -20.06
N ALA A 229 -20.38 14.18 -19.36
CA ALA A 229 -20.88 14.15 -17.99
C ALA A 229 -19.77 14.28 -16.93
N GLY A 230 -18.50 14.26 -17.31
CA GLY A 230 -17.34 14.34 -16.40
C GLY A 230 -17.15 13.09 -15.52
N LYS A 231 -17.79 11.97 -15.86
CA LYS A 231 -17.72 10.71 -15.10
C LYS A 231 -16.57 9.82 -15.55
N GLU A 232 -16.21 9.91 -16.82
CA GLU A 232 -15.16 9.10 -17.46
C GLU A 232 -14.14 10.08 -18.06
N TRP A 233 -12.91 10.04 -17.58
CA TRP A 233 -11.87 10.92 -18.08
C TRP A 233 -10.46 10.38 -17.83
N TRP A 234 -9.52 10.81 -18.65
CA TRP A 234 -8.11 10.58 -18.42
C TRP A 234 -7.25 11.77 -18.80
N HIS A 235 -6.17 11.94 -18.04
CA HIS A 235 -5.13 12.91 -18.29
C HIS A 235 -3.79 12.21 -18.25
N ILE A 236 -3.06 12.22 -19.37
CA ILE A 236 -1.74 11.62 -19.53
C ILE A 236 -0.74 12.75 -19.80
N THR A 237 0.30 12.79 -18.98
CA THR A 237 1.48 13.64 -19.14
C THR A 237 2.73 12.80 -18.87
N LYS A 238 3.92 13.37 -19.09
CA LYS A 238 5.19 12.73 -18.75
C LYS A 238 5.33 12.41 -17.26
N GLU A 239 4.90 13.34 -16.40
CA GLU A 239 5.07 13.22 -14.95
C GLU A 239 3.94 12.44 -14.27
N PHE A 240 2.72 12.56 -14.79
CA PHE A 240 1.54 11.96 -14.17
C PHE A 240 0.53 11.45 -15.18
N THR A 241 -0.14 10.37 -14.81
CA THR A 241 -1.31 9.84 -15.52
C THR A 241 -2.42 9.60 -14.52
N ILE A 242 -3.58 10.22 -14.73
CA ILE A 242 -4.76 10.03 -13.89
C ILE A 242 -5.90 9.57 -14.78
N LEU A 243 -6.45 8.40 -14.48
CA LEU A 243 -7.58 7.81 -15.18
C LEU A 243 -8.74 7.64 -14.20
N HIS A 244 -9.94 7.99 -14.64
CA HIS A 244 -11.14 8.01 -13.81
C HIS A 244 -12.34 7.44 -14.55
N GLY A 245 -13.15 6.68 -13.80
CA GLY A 245 -14.26 5.90 -14.33
C GLY A 245 -13.77 4.57 -14.91
N GLU A 246 -14.64 3.55 -14.96
CA GLU A 246 -14.24 2.22 -15.42
C GLU A 246 -13.85 2.23 -16.90
N THR A 247 -14.61 2.96 -17.72
CA THR A 247 -14.33 3.13 -19.15
C THR A 247 -13.12 4.04 -19.37
N GLY A 248 -13.01 5.14 -18.64
CA GLY A 248 -11.86 6.05 -18.71
C GLY A 248 -10.55 5.40 -18.28
N VAL A 249 -10.59 4.48 -17.31
CA VAL A 249 -9.43 3.63 -16.97
C VAL A 249 -9.11 2.67 -18.12
N LYS A 250 -10.11 2.04 -18.73
CA LYS A 250 -9.88 1.08 -19.83
C LYS A 250 -9.29 1.75 -21.07
N ASP A 251 -9.95 2.81 -21.55
CA ASP A 251 -9.57 3.53 -22.77
C ASP A 251 -8.26 4.29 -22.56
N GLY A 252 -8.13 5.00 -21.44
CA GLY A 252 -6.90 5.71 -21.09
C GLY A 252 -5.69 4.79 -20.94
N LEU A 253 -5.86 3.56 -20.40
CA LEU A 253 -4.79 2.56 -20.42
C LEU A 253 -4.48 2.07 -21.84
N GLY A 254 -5.48 1.98 -22.72
CA GLY A 254 -5.28 1.68 -24.14
C GLY A 254 -4.34 2.69 -24.82
N ASP A 255 -4.55 3.98 -24.56
CA ASP A 255 -3.69 5.05 -25.07
C ASP A 255 -2.26 4.94 -24.52
N VAL A 256 -2.11 4.76 -23.19
CA VAL A 256 -0.80 4.61 -22.53
C VAL A 256 -0.03 3.40 -23.10
N ILE A 257 -0.69 2.24 -23.22
CA ILE A 257 -0.07 1.04 -23.77
C ILE A 257 0.38 1.28 -25.22
N THR A 258 -0.49 1.88 -26.04
CA THR A 258 -0.17 2.20 -27.45
C THR A 258 1.05 3.11 -27.57
N LEU A 259 1.20 4.10 -26.67
CA LEU A 259 2.39 4.96 -26.63
C LEU A 259 3.64 4.14 -26.31
N MET A 260 3.58 3.28 -25.30
CA MET A 260 4.72 2.48 -24.84
C MET A 260 5.18 1.42 -25.84
N GLU A 261 4.26 0.86 -26.64
CA GLU A 261 4.56 -0.15 -27.66
C GLU A 261 5.31 0.43 -28.88
N ARG A 262 5.34 1.75 -29.08
CA ARG A 262 6.06 2.40 -30.20
C ARG A 262 7.58 2.26 -30.14
N VAL A 263 8.11 1.94 -28.96
CA VAL A 263 9.56 1.90 -28.66
C VAL A 263 9.97 0.57 -27.99
N SER A 264 9.06 -0.39 -27.89
CA SER A 264 9.29 -1.71 -27.26
C SER A 264 9.73 -2.77 -28.26
#